data_AF-A0ABD0VPZ5-F1
#
_entry.id   AF-A0ABD0VPZ5-F1
#
_cell.length_a   1.000
_cell.length_b   1.000
_cell.length_c   1.000
_cell.angle_alpha   90.00
_cell.angle_beta   90.00
_cell.angle_gamma   90.00
#
_symmetry.space_group_name_H-M   'P 1'
#
loop_
_entity.id
_entity.type
_entity.pdbx_description
1 polymer ?
#
loop_
_entity_poly.entity_id
_entity_poly.type
_entity_poly.pdbx_seq_one_letter_code
_entity_poly.pdbx_strand_id
1 'polypeptide(L)'
;MNYRKGLLHDDEDIRKGHQNLATKSINGIDALGLAVSLGADRMQLFFSSRGFLTLGATLSQQSRPDQSTLSQTRPVSSRVQLPLEEVADSEQLFGRGSPLGPIDARKARFPCCIVWTPLPLISWLVPFIGHIGICREDGVILDFAGPHFVSVDHFNFGSVTRYIQLSREECSLSPNLADSLKNEGLESNEIMTWDDVLRKSTQDFQHRSYSLFTCNCHCFVANCLNRLSYGSRHRRWNVVNLAVLMFFKGSWVNKIAVLKSFLPFAIVLCLGLLLGGTNFFVFLAGFAIALVGWFLVGTYCFKSLVLL
;
A
#
# COMPACT_ATOMS: atom_id res chain seq x y z
N MET A 1 38.08 -55.36 17.98
CA MET A 1 37.96 -53.90 17.84
C MET A 1 36.66 -53.58 17.12
N ASN A 2 35.66 -53.16 17.90
CA ASN A 2 34.32 -52.76 17.48
C ASN A 2 34.33 -51.29 17.08
N TYR A 3 34.05 -50.93 15.81
CA TYR A 3 33.66 -49.57 15.40
C TYR A 3 33.06 -49.59 13.98
N ARG A 4 31.94 -50.31 13.75
CA ARG A 4 31.18 -50.19 12.49
C ARG A 4 29.75 -50.73 12.54
N LYS A 5 28.99 -50.40 13.60
CA LYS A 5 27.55 -50.71 13.68
C LYS A 5 26.65 -49.56 14.14
N GLY A 6 27.20 -48.37 14.40
CA GLY A 6 26.41 -47.20 14.84
C GLY A 6 25.89 -46.31 13.71
N LEU A 7 26.49 -46.31 12.52
CA LEU A 7 26.20 -45.29 11.50
C LEU A 7 25.05 -45.62 10.53
N LEU A 8 24.54 -46.85 10.54
CA LEU A 8 23.45 -47.28 9.66
C LEU A 8 22.06 -47.19 10.31
N HIS A 9 22.00 -47.07 11.64
CA HIS A 9 20.73 -46.98 12.36
C HIS A 9 20.22 -45.53 12.48
N ASP A 10 21.12 -44.54 12.43
CA ASP A 10 20.79 -43.12 12.51
C ASP A 10 20.27 -42.56 11.16
N ASP A 11 20.76 -43.08 10.03
CA ASP A 11 20.34 -42.60 8.70
C ASP A 11 18.88 -42.99 8.35
N GLU A 12 18.40 -44.12 8.89
CA GLU A 12 17.01 -44.56 8.65
C GLU A 12 15.99 -43.76 9.48
N ASP A 13 16.36 -43.34 10.69
CA ASP A 13 15.53 -42.48 11.55
C ASP A 13 15.54 -41.02 11.10
N ILE A 14 16.66 -40.51 10.55
CA ILE A 14 16.70 -39.18 9.93
C ILE A 14 15.85 -39.15 8.65
N ARG A 15 15.88 -40.23 7.84
CA ARG A 15 15.07 -40.33 6.62
C ARG A 15 13.57 -40.47 6.93
N LYS A 16 13.20 -41.20 7.99
CA LYS A 16 11.80 -41.28 8.48
C LYS A 16 11.34 -39.97 9.15
N GLY A 17 12.24 -39.26 9.82
CA GLY A 17 12.01 -37.91 10.36
C GLY A 17 11.75 -36.88 9.25
N HIS A 18 12.53 -36.92 8.16
CA HIS A 18 12.34 -36.03 7.00
C HIS A 18 11.08 -36.36 6.20
N GLN A 19 10.67 -37.63 6.09
CA GLN A 19 9.40 -38.00 5.44
C GLN A 19 8.16 -37.62 6.29
N ASN A 20 8.27 -37.62 7.63
CA ASN A 20 7.23 -37.14 8.52
C ASN A 20 7.17 -35.59 8.62
N LEU A 21 8.26 -34.89 8.32
CA LEU A 21 8.27 -33.41 8.22
C LEU A 21 7.69 -32.90 6.88
N ALA A 22 7.79 -33.69 5.80
CA ALA A 22 7.17 -33.37 4.51
C ALA A 22 5.66 -33.66 4.44
N THR A 23 5.13 -34.45 5.37
CA THR A 23 3.70 -34.81 5.48
C THR A 23 2.99 -34.12 6.63
N LYS A 24 3.61 -33.10 7.24
CA LYS A 24 2.97 -32.25 8.24
C LYS A 24 1.95 -31.33 7.55
N SER A 25 0.76 -31.89 7.35
CA SER A 25 -0.53 -31.24 7.08
C SER A 25 -0.42 -29.77 6.67
N ILE A 26 -0.21 -29.52 5.37
CA ILE A 26 -0.72 -28.29 4.78
C ILE A 26 -2.23 -28.37 5.01
N ASN A 27 -2.74 -27.61 5.96
CA ASN A 27 -4.18 -27.54 6.18
C ASN A 27 -4.81 -27.16 4.84
N GLY A 28 -5.98 -27.71 4.48
CA GLY A 28 -6.62 -27.39 3.19
C GLY A 28 -6.82 -25.88 2.94
N ILE A 29 -6.79 -25.08 4.01
CA ILE A 29 -6.83 -23.61 4.01
C ILE A 29 -5.50 -22.99 3.53
N ASP A 30 -4.35 -23.54 3.95
CA ASP A 30 -3.02 -23.11 3.51
C ASP A 30 -2.80 -23.45 2.03
N ALA A 31 -3.31 -24.60 1.57
CA ALA A 31 -3.24 -25.00 0.17
C ALA A 31 -4.09 -24.10 -0.74
N LEU A 32 -5.28 -23.67 -0.30
CA LEU A 32 -6.13 -22.74 -1.04
C LEU A 32 -5.53 -21.33 -1.06
N GLY A 33 -4.99 -20.87 0.07
CA GLY A 33 -4.25 -19.60 0.16
C GLY A 33 -3.01 -19.60 -0.74
N LEU A 34 -2.26 -20.71 -0.78
CA LEU A 34 -1.10 -20.87 -1.65
C LEU A 34 -1.53 -20.95 -3.13
N ALA A 35 -2.61 -21.66 -3.47
CA ALA A 35 -3.10 -21.76 -4.84
C ALA A 35 -3.62 -20.43 -5.38
N VAL A 36 -4.30 -19.63 -4.54
CA VAL A 36 -4.74 -18.28 -4.90
C VAL A 36 -3.56 -17.31 -4.97
N SER A 37 -2.58 -17.41 -4.05
CA SER A 37 -1.37 -16.59 -4.08
C SER A 37 -0.51 -16.92 -5.31
N LEU A 38 -0.26 -18.20 -5.59
CA LEU A 38 0.46 -18.66 -6.78
C LEU A 38 -0.27 -18.29 -8.09
N GLY A 39 -1.60 -18.35 -8.09
CA GLY A 39 -2.43 -17.88 -9.20
C GLY A 39 -2.30 -16.37 -9.42
N ALA A 40 -2.27 -15.59 -8.34
CA ALA A 40 -2.10 -14.14 -8.39
C ALA A 40 -0.68 -13.71 -8.78
N ASP A 41 0.36 -14.39 -8.28
CA ASP A 41 1.76 -14.09 -8.60
C ASP A 41 2.10 -14.42 -10.06
N ARG A 42 1.61 -15.57 -10.58
CA ARG A 42 1.71 -15.90 -12.01
C ARG A 42 0.94 -14.92 -12.89
N MET A 43 -0.11 -14.31 -12.35
CA MET A 43 -0.94 -13.34 -13.05
C MET A 43 -0.39 -11.92 -12.97
N GLN A 44 0.31 -11.54 -11.89
CA GLN A 44 1.11 -10.32 -11.82
C GLN A 44 2.18 -10.33 -12.92
N LEU A 45 2.86 -11.47 -13.12
CA LEU A 45 3.78 -11.65 -14.25
C LEU A 45 3.05 -11.52 -15.60
N PHE A 46 1.85 -12.08 -15.73
CA PHE A 46 1.06 -12.01 -16.97
C PHE A 46 0.63 -10.57 -17.31
N PHE A 47 0.12 -9.80 -16.34
CA PHE A 47 -0.29 -8.41 -16.54
C PHE A 47 0.88 -7.43 -16.62
N SER A 48 2.00 -7.68 -15.93
CA SER A 48 3.24 -6.91 -16.07
C SER A 48 3.88 -7.09 -17.45
N SER A 49 3.77 -8.29 -18.05
CA SER A 49 4.34 -8.59 -19.38
C SER A 49 3.57 -8.03 -20.57
N ARG A 50 2.30 -7.63 -20.38
CA ARG A 50 1.43 -7.10 -21.45
C ARG A 50 1.03 -5.67 -21.15
N GLY A 51 2.00 -4.76 -21.25
CA GLY A 51 1.75 -3.32 -21.35
C GLY A 51 0.83 -3.04 -22.55
N PHE A 52 -0.33 -2.47 -22.27
CA PHE A 52 -1.25 -2.01 -23.31
C PHE A 52 -0.57 -0.87 -24.09
N LEU A 53 -0.35 -1.11 -25.38
CA LEU A 53 0.21 -0.15 -26.32
C LEU A 53 -0.62 1.12 -26.33
N THR A 54 -0.03 2.24 -25.93
CA THR A 54 -0.53 3.57 -26.29
C THR A 54 0.63 4.37 -26.88
N LEU A 55 0.44 4.79 -28.12
CA LEU A 55 1.41 5.38 -29.04
C LEU A 55 1.51 6.91 -28.82
N GLY A 56 2.72 7.46 -28.95
CA GLY A 56 2.99 8.89 -29.20
C GLY A 56 3.35 9.74 -27.98
N ALA A 57 4.23 10.73 -28.03
CA ALA A 57 5.21 11.19 -29.01
C ALA A 57 5.98 12.36 -28.34
N THR A 58 7.31 12.32 -28.46
CA THR A 58 8.28 13.43 -28.61
C THR A 58 8.32 14.65 -27.66
N LEU A 59 9.49 14.76 -27.02
CA LEU A 59 10.43 15.91 -26.98
C LEU A 59 9.93 17.29 -26.51
N SER A 60 10.54 17.77 -25.42
CA SER A 60 11.14 19.11 -25.38
C SER A 60 12.27 19.18 -24.36
N GLN A 61 13.47 19.50 -24.84
CA GLN A 61 14.57 20.12 -24.09
C GLN A 61 14.18 21.56 -23.69
N GLN A 62 14.73 22.08 -22.58
CA GLN A 62 15.04 23.49 -22.29
C GLN A 62 15.64 23.52 -20.85
N SER A 63 16.96 23.42 -20.67
CA SER A 63 17.95 24.52 -20.56
C SER A 63 18.19 25.02 -19.12
N ARG A 64 19.42 24.81 -18.63
CA ARG A 64 20.04 25.46 -17.46
C ARG A 64 20.23 26.97 -17.73
N PRO A 65 20.35 27.78 -16.66
CA PRO A 65 21.23 28.94 -16.69
C PRO A 65 22.40 28.80 -15.73
N ASP A 66 23.44 29.54 -16.10
CA ASP A 66 24.82 29.50 -15.64
C ASP A 66 25.08 30.06 -14.24
N GLN A 67 26.19 29.57 -13.70
CA GLN A 67 26.94 30.17 -12.59
C GLN A 67 27.65 31.45 -13.06
N SER A 68 27.55 32.52 -12.27
CA SER A 68 28.55 33.59 -12.25
C SER A 68 28.75 34.13 -10.84
N THR A 69 30.02 34.37 -10.55
CA THR A 69 30.73 34.54 -9.28
C THR A 69 30.74 35.99 -8.78
N LEU A 70 30.84 36.15 -7.44
CA LEU A 70 31.42 37.23 -6.59
C LEU A 70 30.46 37.48 -5.40
N SER A 71 30.87 37.68 -4.16
CA SER A 71 32.15 37.98 -3.53
C SER A 71 32.02 37.77 -2.01
N GLN A 72 33.08 37.29 -1.37
CA GLN A 72 33.18 37.14 0.09
C GLN A 72 33.38 38.51 0.77
N THR A 73 32.64 38.77 1.85
CA THR A 73 33.10 39.57 3.00
C THR A 73 32.49 39.03 4.30
N ARG A 74 33.34 38.90 5.32
CA ARG A 74 33.13 38.31 6.66
C ARG A 74 32.48 39.30 7.67
N PRO A 75 32.13 38.86 8.90
CA PRO A 75 30.88 39.25 9.57
C PRO A 75 31.04 40.40 10.58
N VAL A 76 29.93 41.05 10.92
CA VAL A 76 29.81 41.90 12.12
C VAL A 76 28.60 41.46 12.92
N SER A 77 28.90 41.07 14.16
CA SER A 77 27.97 40.77 15.25
C SER A 77 27.16 42.01 15.63
N SER A 78 25.84 41.90 15.63
CA SER A 78 24.99 42.77 16.44
C SER A 78 23.74 42.01 16.88
N ARG A 79 23.59 41.92 18.20
CA ARG A 79 22.53 41.24 18.93
C ARG A 79 21.27 42.10 18.83
N VAL A 80 20.42 41.84 17.83
CA VAL A 80 19.12 42.48 17.69
C VAL A 80 18.08 41.62 18.41
N GLN A 81 17.53 42.17 19.49
CA GLN A 81 16.37 41.61 20.17
C GLN A 81 15.15 41.80 19.25
N LEU A 82 14.67 40.73 18.61
CA LEU A 82 13.50 40.79 17.72
C LEU A 82 12.20 40.92 18.54
N PRO A 83 11.23 41.75 18.10
CA PRO A 83 9.93 41.88 18.76
C PRO A 83 9.12 40.58 18.73
N LEU A 84 8.35 40.35 19.79
CA LEU A 84 7.47 39.19 20.05
C LEU A 84 6.35 38.95 19.01
N GLU A 85 6.29 39.72 17.92
CA GLU A 85 5.25 39.60 16.88
C GLU A 85 5.64 38.63 15.74
N GLU A 86 6.93 38.35 15.53
CA GLU A 86 7.37 37.46 14.43
C GLU A 86 7.17 35.95 14.75
N VAL A 87 7.05 35.62 16.04
CA VAL A 87 6.81 34.23 16.49
C VAL A 87 5.38 33.79 16.15
N ALA A 88 4.40 34.71 16.17
CA ALA A 88 3.02 34.40 15.84
C ALA A 88 2.80 34.17 14.33
N ASP A 89 3.58 34.84 13.49
CA ASP A 89 3.49 34.69 12.03
C ASP A 89 4.17 33.41 11.54
N SER A 90 5.22 32.96 12.24
CA SER A 90 5.87 31.68 11.95
C SER A 90 4.94 30.49 12.20
N GLU A 91 4.19 30.45 13.32
CA GLU A 91 3.23 29.38 13.59
C GLU A 91 2.07 29.33 12.57
N GLN A 92 1.67 30.46 11.98
CA GLN A 92 0.67 30.48 10.92
C GLN A 92 1.24 30.08 9.54
N LEU A 93 2.53 30.30 9.30
CA LEU A 93 3.21 29.86 8.08
C LEU A 93 3.50 28.35 8.08
N PHE A 94 3.71 27.75 9.27
CA PHE A 94 4.02 26.32 9.44
C PHE A 94 2.82 25.38 9.27
N GLY A 95 1.58 25.90 9.26
CA GLY A 95 0.36 25.09 9.14
C GLY A 95 -0.24 24.98 7.74
N ARG A 96 0.24 25.77 6.77
CA ARG A 96 -0.39 25.90 5.45
C ARG A 96 0.61 25.51 4.36
N GLY A 97 0.86 24.21 4.23
CA GLY A 97 1.55 23.69 3.05
C GLY A 97 0.91 24.22 1.77
N SER A 98 1.71 24.42 0.71
CA SER A 98 1.25 24.94 -0.59
C SER A 98 -0.07 24.29 -1.01
N PRO A 99 -1.05 25.05 -1.54
CA PRO A 99 -2.36 24.51 -1.89
C PRO A 99 -2.18 23.29 -2.79
N LEU A 100 -2.86 22.19 -2.43
CA LEU A 100 -2.80 20.96 -3.22
C LEU A 100 -3.29 21.24 -4.65
N GLY A 101 -2.61 20.66 -5.63
CA GLY A 101 -3.07 20.71 -7.01
C GLY A 101 -4.46 20.09 -7.15
N PRO A 102 -5.22 20.47 -8.20
CA PRO A 102 -6.50 19.81 -8.47
C PRO A 102 -6.28 18.34 -8.84
N ILE A 103 -7.25 17.50 -8.52
CA ILE A 103 -7.27 16.11 -8.98
C ILE A 103 -7.41 16.10 -10.50
N ASP A 104 -6.45 15.49 -11.19
CA ASP A 104 -6.47 15.28 -12.64
C ASP A 104 -6.41 13.77 -12.95
N ALA A 105 -7.59 13.16 -13.01
CA ALA A 105 -7.72 11.74 -13.28
C ALA A 105 -7.22 11.34 -14.68
N ARG A 106 -7.16 12.25 -15.66
CA ARG A 106 -6.63 11.94 -16.99
C ARG A 106 -5.13 11.76 -16.97
N LYS A 107 -4.43 12.52 -16.11
CA LYS A 107 -2.99 12.40 -15.89
C LYS A 107 -2.63 11.46 -14.74
N ALA A 108 -3.61 10.77 -14.16
CA ALA A 108 -3.45 9.95 -12.96
C ALA A 108 -2.77 10.73 -11.82
N ARG A 109 -3.20 11.96 -11.56
CA ARG A 109 -2.72 12.80 -10.44
C ARG A 109 -3.81 12.98 -9.41
N PHE A 110 -3.56 12.48 -8.21
CA PHE A 110 -4.50 12.51 -7.09
C PHE A 110 -3.82 13.01 -5.80
N PRO A 111 -3.52 14.32 -5.68
CA PRO A 111 -2.79 14.89 -4.54
C PRO A 111 -3.37 14.49 -3.17
N CYS A 112 -2.54 13.86 -2.33
CA CYS A 112 -2.90 13.38 -0.98
C CYS A 112 -4.14 12.46 -0.95
N CYS A 113 -4.33 11.63 -1.98
CA CYS A 113 -5.45 10.69 -2.03
C CYS A 113 -5.07 9.26 -1.65
N ILE A 114 -6.04 8.52 -1.13
CA ILE A 114 -6.10 7.07 -1.24
C ILE A 114 -6.81 6.76 -2.55
N VAL A 115 -6.25 5.85 -3.35
CA VAL A 115 -6.80 5.45 -4.65
C VAL A 115 -7.09 3.96 -4.68
N TRP A 116 -8.07 3.55 -5.48
CA TRP A 116 -8.53 2.17 -5.55
C TRP A 116 -8.89 1.77 -6.99
N THR A 117 -8.61 0.51 -7.33
CA THR A 117 -9.01 -0.13 -8.59
C THR A 117 -9.46 -1.57 -8.32
N PRO A 118 -10.43 -2.12 -9.05
CA PRO A 118 -10.80 -3.54 -8.92
C PRO A 118 -9.60 -4.44 -9.25
N LEU A 119 -9.37 -5.45 -8.41
CA LEU A 119 -8.37 -6.48 -8.64
C LEU A 119 -8.94 -7.54 -9.61
N PRO A 120 -8.26 -7.84 -10.73
CA PRO A 120 -8.69 -8.87 -11.67
C PRO A 120 -8.99 -10.20 -10.98
N LEU A 121 -9.98 -10.93 -11.51
CA LEU A 121 -10.55 -12.17 -10.96
C LEU A 121 -11.27 -12.02 -9.62
N ILE A 122 -10.59 -11.50 -8.59
CA ILE A 122 -11.15 -11.41 -7.24
C ILE A 122 -12.34 -10.46 -7.23
N SER A 123 -12.22 -9.27 -7.85
CA SER A 123 -13.35 -8.33 -7.96
C SER A 123 -14.46 -8.84 -8.88
N TRP A 124 -14.19 -9.83 -9.73
CA TRP A 124 -15.24 -10.43 -10.56
C TRP A 124 -16.14 -11.37 -9.76
N LEU A 125 -15.67 -11.82 -8.60
CA LEU A 125 -16.45 -12.62 -7.64
C LEU A 125 -16.94 -11.74 -6.48
N VAL A 126 -16.14 -10.78 -6.05
CA VAL A 126 -16.41 -9.93 -4.87
C VAL A 126 -16.06 -8.48 -5.21
N PRO A 127 -17.00 -7.69 -5.77
CA PRO A 127 -16.70 -6.44 -6.49
C PRO A 127 -16.25 -5.27 -5.60
N PHE A 128 -16.30 -5.42 -4.28
CA PHE A 128 -15.83 -4.43 -3.32
C PHE A 128 -14.38 -4.66 -2.85
N ILE A 129 -13.79 -5.80 -3.21
CA ILE A 129 -12.36 -6.07 -2.98
C ILE A 129 -11.59 -5.48 -4.14
N GLY A 130 -10.46 -4.84 -3.87
CA GLY A 130 -9.59 -4.32 -4.93
C GLY A 130 -8.23 -3.90 -4.41
N HIS A 131 -7.43 -3.39 -5.33
CA HIS A 131 -6.09 -2.88 -5.08
C HIS A 131 -6.16 -1.43 -4.62
N ILE A 132 -5.29 -1.05 -3.70
CA ILE A 132 -5.27 0.28 -3.09
C ILE A 132 -3.87 0.89 -3.15
N GLY A 133 -3.80 2.20 -3.30
CA GLY A 133 -2.57 2.99 -3.28
C GLY A 133 -2.76 4.27 -2.48
N ILE A 134 -1.66 4.93 -2.15
CA ILE A 134 -1.63 6.25 -1.52
C ILE A 134 -0.80 7.20 -2.35
N CYS A 135 -1.20 8.47 -2.39
CA CYS A 135 -0.59 9.46 -3.28
C CYS A 135 0.22 10.49 -2.52
N ARG A 136 1.30 10.94 -3.16
CA ARG A 136 2.13 12.06 -2.73
C ARG A 136 1.40 13.40 -2.85
N GLU A 137 2.03 14.47 -2.37
CA GLU A 137 1.49 15.83 -2.51
C GLU A 137 1.41 16.27 -3.98
N ASP A 138 2.31 15.80 -4.83
CA ASP A 138 2.28 16.02 -6.29
C ASP A 138 1.21 15.18 -7.01
N GLY A 139 0.53 14.30 -6.28
CA GLY A 139 -0.51 13.40 -6.80
C GLY A 139 0.02 12.13 -7.46
N VAL A 140 1.32 11.85 -7.44
CA VAL A 140 1.87 10.58 -7.90
C VAL A 140 1.45 9.46 -6.97
N ILE A 141 1.00 8.36 -7.56
CA ILE A 141 0.49 7.18 -6.87
C ILE A 141 1.65 6.29 -6.43
N LEU A 142 1.58 5.81 -5.19
CA LEU A 142 2.44 4.78 -4.62
C LEU A 142 1.59 3.56 -4.24
N ASP A 143 1.98 2.38 -4.68
CA ASP A 143 1.29 1.14 -4.36
C ASP A 143 2.25 -0.04 -4.20
N PHE A 144 2.03 -0.87 -3.19
CA PHE A 144 2.78 -2.11 -3.01
C PHE A 144 2.27 -3.14 -4.01
N ALA A 145 3.01 -3.31 -5.09
CA ALA A 145 2.56 -4.00 -6.30
C ALA A 145 3.11 -5.42 -6.45
N GLY A 146 4.10 -5.81 -5.64
CA GLY A 146 4.69 -7.15 -5.63
C GLY A 146 5.77 -7.30 -4.57
N PRO A 147 6.39 -8.48 -4.43
CA PRO A 147 7.39 -8.73 -3.40
C PRO A 147 8.55 -7.75 -3.53
N HIS A 148 8.89 -7.08 -2.42
CA HIS A 148 9.97 -6.10 -2.39
C HIS A 148 9.81 -4.91 -3.36
N PHE A 149 8.60 -4.69 -3.87
CA PHE A 149 8.34 -3.74 -4.94
C PHE A 149 7.14 -2.83 -4.63
N VAL A 150 7.46 -1.56 -4.37
CA VAL A 150 6.48 -0.46 -4.34
C VAL A 150 6.59 0.28 -5.67
N SER A 151 5.50 0.26 -6.44
CA SER A 151 5.41 0.96 -7.71
C SER A 151 5.25 2.46 -7.47
N VAL A 152 5.88 3.25 -8.34
CA VAL A 152 5.81 4.71 -8.35
C VAL A 152 5.25 5.15 -9.69
N ASP A 153 4.16 5.93 -9.65
CA ASP A 153 3.48 6.52 -10.80
C ASP A 153 2.78 5.54 -11.75
N HIS A 154 2.97 4.23 -11.55
CA HIS A 154 2.35 3.17 -12.34
C HIS A 154 1.43 2.34 -11.43
N PHE A 155 0.20 2.81 -11.26
CA PHE A 155 -0.77 2.13 -10.41
C PHE A 155 -1.10 0.73 -10.96
N ASN A 156 -0.81 -0.30 -10.17
CA ASN A 156 -0.96 -1.67 -10.65
C ASN A 156 -2.44 -2.04 -10.85
N PHE A 157 -2.69 -2.99 -11.74
CA PHE A 157 -4.03 -3.52 -12.07
C PHE A 157 -4.98 -2.55 -12.78
N GLY A 158 -4.53 -1.36 -13.18
CA GLY A 158 -5.24 -0.47 -14.10
C GLY A 158 -5.48 0.94 -13.57
N SER A 159 -6.28 1.71 -14.30
CA SER A 159 -6.60 3.10 -13.95
C SER A 159 -7.41 3.19 -12.66
N VAL A 160 -7.13 4.19 -11.83
CA VAL A 160 -7.91 4.51 -10.62
C VAL A 160 -9.40 4.61 -10.95
N THR A 161 -10.23 3.87 -10.23
CA THR A 161 -11.70 3.90 -10.38
C THR A 161 -12.37 4.64 -9.24
N ARG A 162 -11.78 4.60 -8.05
CA ARG A 162 -12.25 5.33 -6.87
C ARG A 162 -11.11 6.01 -6.14
N TYR A 163 -11.40 7.11 -5.46
CA TYR A 163 -10.42 7.82 -4.63
C TYR A 163 -11.07 8.44 -3.39
N ILE A 164 -10.26 8.74 -2.40
CA ILE A 164 -10.59 9.54 -1.21
C ILE A 164 -9.47 10.55 -1.04
N GLN A 165 -9.80 11.84 -1.14
CA GLN A 165 -8.83 12.90 -0.86
C GLN A 165 -8.73 13.09 0.66
N LEU A 166 -7.51 13.02 1.19
CA LEU A 166 -7.25 13.16 2.61
C LEU A 166 -6.91 14.63 2.93
N SER A 167 -7.39 15.11 4.07
CA SER A 167 -6.98 16.42 4.57
C SER A 167 -5.62 16.32 5.25
N ARG A 168 -4.73 17.28 4.94
CA ARG A 168 -3.45 17.43 5.65
C ARG A 168 -3.64 17.92 7.08
N GLU A 169 -4.71 18.66 7.37
CA GLU A 169 -5.00 19.15 8.72
C GLU A 169 -5.31 17.99 9.70
N GLU A 170 -5.84 16.88 9.17
CA GLU A 170 -6.09 15.67 9.95
C GLU A 170 -4.82 14.83 10.20
N CYS A 171 -3.70 15.20 9.58
CA CYS A 171 -2.40 14.62 9.86
C CYS A 171 -1.73 15.36 11.00
N SER A 172 -1.67 14.73 12.16
CA SER A 172 -0.76 15.18 13.21
C SER A 172 0.64 14.66 12.88
N LEU A 173 1.35 15.34 11.97
CA LEU A 173 2.79 15.12 11.75
C LEU A 173 3.49 15.52 13.07
N SER A 174 3.51 14.59 14.02
CA SER A 174 3.79 14.90 15.41
C SER A 174 5.25 15.35 15.53
N PRO A 175 5.50 16.53 16.13
CA PRO A 175 6.85 16.92 16.56
C PRO A 175 7.47 15.88 17.51
N ASN A 176 6.66 15.02 18.14
CA ASN A 176 7.10 14.09 19.18
C ASN A 176 7.73 12.79 18.66
N LEU A 177 7.85 12.58 17.34
CA LEU A 177 8.83 11.60 16.84
C LEU A 177 10.26 12.13 17.07
N ALA A 178 10.45 13.45 17.17
CA ALA A 178 11.70 14.04 17.62
C ALA A 178 12.01 13.63 19.07
N ASP A 179 11.01 13.45 19.95
CA ASP A 179 11.25 13.03 21.34
C ASP A 179 11.67 11.55 21.48
N SER A 180 11.27 10.66 20.56
CA SER A 180 11.82 9.29 20.53
C SER A 180 13.16 9.19 19.80
N LEU A 181 13.44 10.09 18.84
CA LEU A 181 14.74 10.18 18.15
C LEU A 181 15.80 10.97 18.94
N LYS A 182 15.40 11.79 19.92
CA LYS A 182 16.31 12.46 20.86
C LYS A 182 17.19 11.50 21.67
N ASN A 183 16.77 10.25 21.83
CA ASN A 183 17.59 9.22 22.49
C ASN A 183 18.65 8.59 21.58
N GLU A 184 18.62 8.87 20.27
CA GLU A 184 19.53 8.33 19.26
C GLU A 184 20.27 9.47 18.54
N GLY A 185 20.88 10.40 19.30
CA GLY A 185 22.03 11.24 18.90
C GLY A 185 22.00 12.02 17.56
N LEU A 186 20.87 12.10 16.86
CA LEU A 186 20.79 12.71 15.53
C LEU A 186 20.06 14.05 15.63
N GLU A 187 20.86 15.12 15.60
CA GLU A 187 20.39 16.51 15.53
C GLU A 187 19.70 16.81 14.19
N SER A 188 18.43 16.45 14.07
CA SER A 188 17.58 17.03 13.03
C SER A 188 16.16 17.24 13.58
N ASN A 189 15.88 18.48 14.00
CA ASN A 189 14.53 19.04 14.14
C ASN A 189 13.85 19.18 12.75
N GLU A 190 13.96 18.17 11.89
CA GLU A 190 13.39 18.21 10.56
C GLU A 190 11.91 17.85 10.67
N ILE A 191 11.05 18.83 10.40
CA ILE A 191 9.60 18.64 10.30
C ILE A 191 9.36 17.64 9.18
N MET A 192 8.94 16.43 9.51
CA MET A 192 8.73 15.37 8.53
C MET A 192 7.51 15.69 7.67
N THR A 193 7.71 15.83 6.36
CA THR A 193 6.62 16.12 5.42
C THR A 193 5.78 14.88 5.12
N TRP A 194 4.61 15.08 4.48
CA TRP A 194 3.77 13.98 3.98
C TRP A 194 4.58 12.99 3.10
N ASP A 195 5.32 13.52 2.13
CA ASP A 195 6.12 12.72 1.20
C ASP A 195 7.28 12.01 1.90
N ASP A 196 7.89 12.61 2.93
CA ASP A 196 8.93 11.96 3.74
C ASP A 196 8.39 10.75 4.50
N VAL A 197 7.18 10.87 5.05
CA VAL A 197 6.53 9.74 5.72
C VAL A 197 6.25 8.61 4.72
N LEU A 198 5.71 8.93 3.55
CA LEU A 198 5.44 7.93 2.50
C LEU A 198 6.72 7.26 2.00
N ARG A 199 7.81 8.02 1.87
CA ARG A 199 9.13 7.52 1.50
C ARG A 199 9.66 6.52 2.54
N LYS A 200 9.50 6.80 3.84
CA LYS A 200 9.89 5.85 4.90
C LYS A 200 9.08 4.56 4.83
N SER A 201 7.75 4.64 4.68
CA SER A 201 6.93 3.43 4.47
C SER A 201 7.34 2.67 3.21
N THR A 202 7.70 3.37 2.13
CA THR A 202 8.17 2.76 0.89
C THR A 202 9.44 1.95 1.10
N GLN A 203 10.43 2.53 1.80
CA GLN A 203 11.68 1.84 2.14
C GLN A 203 11.42 0.59 2.99
N ASP A 204 10.54 0.68 3.99
CA ASP A 204 10.20 -0.48 4.81
C ASP A 204 9.55 -1.61 3.99
N PHE A 205 8.61 -1.27 3.10
CA PHE A 205 7.88 -2.26 2.31
C PHE A 205 8.69 -2.83 1.15
N GLN A 206 9.74 -2.13 0.69
CA GLN A 206 10.73 -2.71 -0.21
C GLN A 206 11.47 -3.90 0.42
N HIS A 207 11.54 -4.00 1.74
CA HIS A 207 12.12 -5.15 2.42
C HIS A 207 11.10 -6.25 2.79
N ARG A 208 9.81 -6.05 2.49
CA ARG A 208 8.74 -7.03 2.80
C ARG A 208 8.39 -7.88 1.56
N SER A 209 8.13 -9.16 1.79
CA SER A 209 7.59 -10.03 0.75
C SER A 209 6.07 -9.84 0.63
N TYR A 210 5.58 -9.78 -0.60
CA TYR A 210 4.16 -9.56 -0.88
C TYR A 210 3.39 -10.88 -0.76
N SER A 211 2.23 -10.81 -0.15
CA SER A 211 1.24 -11.88 -0.11
C SER A 211 -0.15 -11.25 -0.05
N LEU A 212 -1.04 -11.67 -0.95
CA LEU A 212 -2.41 -11.15 -1.02
C LEU A 212 -3.15 -11.17 0.32
N PHE A 213 -2.89 -12.19 1.14
CA PHE A 213 -3.66 -12.47 2.35
C PHE A 213 -3.04 -11.98 3.65
N THR A 214 -1.75 -11.61 3.65
CA THR A 214 -1.00 -11.33 4.89
C THR A 214 -0.17 -10.05 4.83
N CYS A 215 0.47 -9.75 3.70
CA CYS A 215 1.24 -8.52 3.50
C CYS A 215 0.97 -7.97 2.10
N ASN A 216 -0.07 -7.15 1.99
CA ASN A 216 -0.60 -6.66 0.72
C ASN A 216 -0.60 -5.13 0.65
N CYS A 217 -1.20 -4.59 -0.41
CA CYS A 217 -1.31 -3.16 -0.65
C CYS A 217 -2.08 -2.38 0.43
N HIS A 218 -3.06 -3.01 1.09
CA HIS A 218 -3.78 -2.40 2.19
C HIS A 218 -2.91 -2.29 3.45
N CYS A 219 -2.02 -3.26 3.69
CA CYS A 219 -1.02 -3.16 4.78
C CYS A 219 -0.09 -1.96 4.55
N PHE A 220 0.37 -1.77 3.31
CA PHE A 220 1.21 -0.63 2.93
C PHE A 220 0.51 0.71 3.19
N VAL A 221 -0.69 0.89 2.65
CA VAL A 221 -1.44 2.14 2.84
C VAL A 221 -1.80 2.35 4.32
N ALA A 222 -2.19 1.31 5.05
CA ALA A 222 -2.44 1.40 6.49
C ALA A 222 -1.19 1.82 7.28
N ASN A 223 -0.01 1.30 6.92
CA ASN A 223 1.26 1.70 7.52
C ASN A 223 1.55 3.18 7.26
N CYS A 224 1.37 3.65 6.02
CA CYS A 224 1.51 5.08 5.68
C CYS A 224 0.59 5.96 6.54
N LEU A 225 -0.70 5.61 6.61
CA LEU A 225 -1.68 6.38 7.40
C LEU A 225 -1.39 6.37 8.90
N ASN A 226 -0.87 5.26 9.43
CA ASN A 226 -0.43 5.15 10.81
C ASN A 226 0.77 6.04 11.10
N ARG A 227 1.77 6.07 10.20
CA ARG A 227 2.95 6.95 10.35
C ARG A 227 2.57 8.43 10.21
N LEU A 228 1.59 8.76 9.38
CA LEU A 228 0.99 10.09 9.25
C LEU A 228 0.12 10.49 10.46
N SER A 229 -0.19 9.54 11.36
CA SER A 229 -1.13 9.73 12.48
C SER A 229 -2.50 10.27 12.03
N TYR A 230 -3.01 9.80 10.89
CA TYR A 230 -4.15 10.40 10.20
C TYR A 230 -5.51 10.18 10.92
N GLY A 231 -6.16 11.29 11.29
CA GLY A 231 -7.52 11.45 11.82
C GLY A 231 -7.74 11.16 13.31
N SER A 232 -6.73 10.63 14.04
CA SER A 232 -6.54 10.82 15.49
C SER A 232 -5.37 9.96 15.99
N ARG A 233 -4.66 10.43 17.03
CA ARG A 233 -3.50 9.73 17.63
C ARG A 233 -3.80 8.33 18.14
N HIS A 234 -5.06 8.06 18.52
CA HIS A 234 -5.48 6.76 19.07
C HIS A 234 -6.00 5.78 18.02
N ARG A 235 -6.29 6.24 16.79
CA ARG A 235 -6.81 5.38 15.73
C ARG A 235 -5.66 4.69 15.00
N ARG A 236 -5.64 3.36 15.06
CA ARG A 236 -4.74 2.53 14.25
C ARG A 236 -5.44 2.04 13.00
N TRP A 237 -4.93 2.44 11.85
CA TRP A 237 -5.30 1.93 10.54
C TRP A 237 -4.84 0.48 10.38
N ASN A 238 -5.71 -0.32 9.77
CA ASN A 238 -5.48 -1.71 9.42
C ASN A 238 -6.18 -2.03 8.10
N VAL A 239 -5.98 -3.24 7.57
CA VAL A 239 -6.55 -3.64 6.28
C VAL A 239 -8.09 -3.54 6.27
N VAL A 240 -8.74 -3.94 7.36
CA VAL A 240 -10.21 -3.98 7.45
C VAL A 240 -10.81 -2.58 7.50
N ASN A 241 -10.34 -1.72 8.40
CA ASN A 241 -10.92 -0.38 8.53
C ASN A 241 -10.61 0.49 7.30
N LEU A 242 -9.49 0.26 6.63
CA LEU A 242 -9.14 0.89 5.36
C LEU A 242 -10.05 0.41 4.23
N ALA A 243 -10.30 -0.90 4.12
CA ALA A 243 -11.23 -1.44 3.13
C ALA A 243 -12.66 -0.91 3.34
N VAL A 244 -13.12 -0.84 4.60
CA VAL A 244 -14.43 -0.24 4.96
C VAL A 244 -14.47 1.25 4.59
N LEU A 245 -13.42 2.02 4.91
CA LEU A 245 -13.33 3.44 4.55
C LEU A 245 -13.45 3.61 3.04
N MET A 246 -12.65 2.86 2.27
CA MET A 246 -12.63 2.91 0.80
C MET A 246 -13.99 2.53 0.23
N PHE A 247 -14.65 1.52 0.79
CA PHE A 247 -15.97 1.07 0.34
C PHE A 247 -17.05 2.14 0.53
N PHE A 248 -17.13 2.77 1.71
CA PHE A 248 -18.21 3.72 2.03
C PHE A 248 -17.93 5.15 1.60
N LYS A 249 -16.68 5.64 1.69
CA LYS A 249 -16.33 7.05 1.43
C LYS A 249 -15.67 7.28 0.07
N GLY A 250 -15.36 6.23 -0.69
CA GLY A 250 -14.73 6.35 -2.00
C GLY A 250 -15.59 7.05 -3.03
N SER A 251 -15.10 8.16 -3.59
CA SER A 251 -15.71 8.83 -4.75
C SER A 251 -15.30 8.14 -6.04
N TRP A 252 -16.25 7.96 -6.97
CA TRP A 252 -15.97 7.42 -8.30
C TRP A 252 -15.32 8.48 -9.20
N VAL A 253 -14.30 8.07 -9.97
CA VAL A 253 -13.64 8.97 -10.92
C VAL A 253 -14.58 9.43 -12.02
N ASN A 254 -15.37 8.51 -12.58
CA ASN A 254 -16.39 8.79 -13.60
C ASN A 254 -17.34 7.58 -13.77
N LYS A 255 -18.36 7.71 -14.63
CA LYS A 255 -19.31 6.62 -14.93
C LYS A 255 -18.65 5.39 -15.57
N ILE A 256 -17.59 5.59 -16.36
CA ILE A 256 -16.83 4.50 -17.01
C ILE A 256 -16.12 3.67 -15.93
N ALA A 257 -15.59 4.30 -14.88
CA ALA A 257 -14.97 3.62 -13.75
C ALA A 257 -15.97 2.71 -13.01
N VAL A 258 -17.21 3.19 -12.78
CA VAL A 258 -18.29 2.36 -12.22
C VAL A 258 -18.54 1.14 -13.10
N LEU A 259 -18.71 1.35 -14.40
CA LEU A 259 -18.95 0.27 -15.35
C LEU A 259 -17.80 -0.75 -15.35
N LYS A 260 -16.55 -0.29 -15.43
CA LYS A 260 -15.35 -1.14 -15.38
C LYS A 260 -15.26 -1.96 -14.09
N SER A 261 -15.72 -1.43 -12.96
CA SER A 261 -15.68 -2.13 -11.68
C SER A 261 -16.76 -3.20 -11.53
N PHE A 262 -17.96 -3.01 -12.08
CA PHE A 262 -19.07 -3.95 -11.86
C PHE A 262 -19.41 -4.84 -13.07
N LEU A 263 -19.04 -4.45 -14.29
CA LEU A 263 -19.38 -5.20 -15.50
C LEU A 263 -18.81 -6.63 -15.50
N PRO A 264 -17.53 -6.88 -15.14
CA PRO A 264 -17.02 -8.24 -15.07
C PRO A 264 -17.76 -9.11 -14.05
N PHE A 265 -18.10 -8.55 -12.89
CA PHE A 265 -18.91 -9.23 -11.88
C PHE A 265 -20.30 -9.59 -12.40
N ALA A 266 -20.98 -8.66 -13.10
CA ALA A 266 -22.28 -8.92 -13.69
C ALA A 266 -22.24 -10.05 -14.73
N ILE A 267 -21.19 -10.07 -15.58
CA ILE A 267 -20.99 -11.14 -16.57
C ILE A 267 -20.79 -12.49 -15.89
N VAL A 268 -19.93 -12.56 -14.87
CA VAL A 268 -19.70 -13.79 -14.09
C VAL A 268 -20.96 -14.23 -13.36
N LEU A 269 -21.75 -13.30 -12.82
CA LEU A 269 -23.01 -13.58 -12.16
C LEU A 269 -24.03 -14.20 -13.13
N CYS A 270 -24.17 -13.63 -14.32
CA CYS A 270 -25.05 -14.15 -15.37
C CYS A 270 -24.61 -15.54 -15.85
N LEU A 271 -23.33 -15.71 -16.17
CA LEU A 271 -22.78 -17.00 -16.59
C LEU A 271 -22.91 -18.06 -15.50
N GLY A 272 -22.59 -17.71 -14.26
CA GLY A 272 -22.71 -18.60 -13.10
C GLY A 272 -24.15 -19.04 -12.85
N LEU A 273 -25.11 -18.11 -12.98
CA LEU A 273 -26.53 -18.45 -12.91
C LEU A 273 -26.97 -19.38 -14.06
N LEU A 274 -26.55 -19.08 -15.29
CA LEU A 274 -26.91 -19.87 -16.47
C LEU A 274 -26.35 -21.29 -16.44
N LEU A 275 -25.10 -21.46 -15.98
CA LEU A 275 -24.40 -22.75 -16.00
C LEU A 275 -24.58 -23.55 -14.70
N GLY A 276 -24.58 -22.87 -13.55
CA GLY A 276 -24.57 -23.49 -12.22
C GLY A 276 -25.88 -23.33 -11.43
N GLY A 277 -26.87 -22.60 -11.98
CA GLY A 277 -28.14 -22.36 -11.32
C GLY A 277 -27.99 -21.63 -9.98
N THR A 278 -28.88 -21.93 -9.03
CA THR A 278 -28.87 -21.31 -7.69
C THR A 278 -27.69 -21.75 -6.83
N ASN A 279 -27.13 -22.94 -7.06
CA ASN A 279 -25.96 -23.45 -6.34
C ASN A 279 -24.74 -22.54 -6.50
N PHE A 280 -24.62 -21.87 -7.66
CA PHE A 280 -23.57 -20.88 -7.89
C PHE A 280 -23.59 -19.75 -6.85
N PHE A 281 -24.77 -19.24 -6.48
CA PHE A 281 -24.87 -18.18 -5.48
C PHE A 281 -24.47 -18.65 -4.08
N VAL A 282 -24.78 -19.90 -3.73
CA VAL A 282 -24.35 -20.49 -2.46
C VAL A 282 -22.83 -20.57 -2.40
N PHE A 283 -22.19 -21.03 -3.48
CA PHE A 283 -20.73 -21.06 -3.59
C PHE A 283 -20.12 -19.65 -3.52
N LEU A 284 -20.68 -18.69 -4.27
CA LEU A 284 -20.20 -17.32 -4.29
C LEU A 284 -20.30 -16.65 -2.91
N ALA A 285 -21.42 -16.85 -2.20
CA ALA A 285 -21.61 -16.36 -0.85
C ALA A 285 -20.62 -17.02 0.14
N GLY A 286 -20.45 -18.34 0.06
CA GLY A 286 -19.47 -19.08 0.86
C GLY A 286 -18.03 -18.58 0.64
N PHE A 287 -17.65 -18.37 -0.62
CA PHE A 287 -16.35 -17.81 -0.98
C PHE A 287 -16.15 -16.40 -0.42
N ALA A 288 -17.14 -15.51 -0.59
CA ALA A 288 -17.08 -14.15 -0.07
C ALA A 288 -16.98 -14.13 1.47
N ILE A 289 -17.76 -14.95 2.17
CA ILE A 289 -17.71 -15.09 3.64
C ILE A 289 -16.35 -15.61 4.09
N ALA A 290 -15.81 -16.65 3.45
CA ALA A 290 -14.49 -17.18 3.79
C ALA A 290 -13.39 -16.13 3.60
N LEU A 291 -13.43 -15.38 2.49
CA LEU A 291 -12.44 -14.36 2.18
C LEU A 291 -12.51 -13.18 3.17
N VAL A 292 -13.70 -12.62 3.41
CA VAL A 292 -13.89 -11.53 4.39
C VAL A 292 -13.56 -12.02 5.80
N GLY A 293 -14.00 -13.22 6.16
CA GLY A 293 -13.73 -13.86 7.44
C GLY A 293 -12.23 -14.02 7.70
N TRP A 294 -11.45 -14.41 6.69
CA TRP A 294 -9.99 -14.48 6.79
C TRP A 294 -9.38 -13.15 7.20
N PHE A 295 -9.73 -12.03 6.54
CA PHE A 295 -9.17 -10.73 6.89
C PHE A 295 -9.62 -10.22 8.26
N LEU A 296 -10.86 -10.51 8.67
CA LEU A 296 -11.35 -10.17 10.01
C LEU A 296 -10.59 -10.94 11.10
N VAL A 297 -10.52 -12.27 10.96
CA VAL A 297 -9.84 -13.15 11.91
C VAL A 297 -8.35 -12.86 11.93
N GLY A 298 -7.70 -12.74 10.77
CA GLY A 298 -6.29 -12.40 10.65
C GLY A 298 -5.94 -11.05 11.28
N THR A 299 -6.78 -10.03 11.12
CA THR A 299 -6.49 -8.69 11.65
C THR A 299 -6.75 -8.60 13.16
N TYR A 300 -7.83 -9.20 13.67
CA TYR A 300 -8.26 -8.98 15.06
C TYR A 300 -7.93 -10.13 16.01
N CYS A 301 -7.86 -11.37 15.52
CA CYS A 301 -7.55 -12.55 16.34
C CYS A 301 -6.05 -12.90 16.30
N PHE A 302 -5.35 -12.60 15.21
CA PHE A 302 -3.95 -12.98 15.03
C PHE A 302 -3.06 -11.78 14.65
N LYS A 303 -2.69 -10.97 15.65
CA LYS A 303 -1.86 -9.75 15.47
C LYS A 303 -0.52 -9.98 14.74
N SER A 304 -0.06 -11.22 14.61
CA SER A 304 1.17 -11.62 13.94
C SER A 304 1.00 -12.15 12.51
N LEU A 305 -0.23 -12.37 12.01
CA LEU A 305 -0.46 -12.89 10.65
C LEU A 305 -0.60 -11.79 9.60
N VAL A 306 -1.20 -10.66 9.96
CA VAL A 306 -1.25 -9.46 9.11
C VAL A 306 -0.18 -8.49 9.62
N LEU A 307 0.94 -8.47 8.91
CA LEU A 307 2.09 -7.61 9.22
C LEU A 307 1.71 -6.14 8.98
N LEU A 308 1.26 -5.48 10.04
CA LEU A 308 1.11 -4.02 10.11
C LEU A 308 2.48 -3.31 10.16
#